data_AF-A0A8T9BWJ1-F1
#
_entry.id   AF-A0A8T9BWJ1-F1
#
_cell.length_a   1.000
_cell.length_b   1.000
_cell.length_c   1.000
_cell.angle_alpha   90.00
_cell.angle_beta   90.00
_cell.angle_gamma   90.00
#
_symmetry.space_group_name_H-M   'P 1'
#
loop_
_entity.id
_entity.type
_entity.pdbx_description
1 polymer ?
#
loop_
_entity_poly.entity_id
_entity_poly.type
_entity_poly.pdbx_seq_one_letter_code
_entity_poly.pdbx_strand_id
1 'polypeptide(L)'
;MSSGTTVVISPLVSLQDYIIERYQQAGISCVKWDPRQYYSPSQIVIVTPESAVNKTFGTFLDRLQGLYLLERFVFNKCYMLLNSTAEFRPKMQQLGELVERGVQIVYLTATLLLYTEPEFINIIRIKADNVYIFRSLISCPNIIYSVVKYKEDKLIKQKLKEYAALAKIIIYSSSIITT
;
A
#
# COMPACT_ATOMS: atom_id res chain seq x y z
N MET A 1 19.47 20.67 -6.74
CA MET A 1 18.19 20.04 -7.15
C MET A 1 17.42 19.72 -5.87
N SER A 2 16.53 20.60 -5.43
CA SER A 2 15.69 20.31 -4.26
C SER A 2 14.59 19.35 -4.71
N SER A 3 14.83 18.05 -4.58
CA SER A 3 13.77 17.05 -4.73
C SER A 3 12.84 17.23 -3.55
N GLY A 4 11.56 17.52 -3.79
CA GLY A 4 10.57 17.50 -2.73
C GLY A 4 10.31 16.06 -2.26
N THR A 5 9.47 15.97 -1.25
CA THR A 5 9.12 14.75 -0.54
C THR A 5 7.76 14.24 -1.01
N THR A 6 7.75 13.00 -1.49
CA THR A 6 6.55 12.20 -1.67
C THR A 6 6.28 11.37 -0.41
N VAL A 7 5.07 11.49 0.13
CA VAL A 7 4.65 10.70 1.29
C VAL A 7 3.86 9.47 0.82
N VAL A 8 4.31 8.28 1.20
CA VAL A 8 3.66 7.00 0.85
C VAL A 8 2.99 6.40 2.09
N ILE A 9 1.66 6.33 2.10
CA ILE A 9 0.87 5.69 3.14
C ILE A 9 0.72 4.21 2.78
N SER A 10 1.29 3.29 3.57
CA SER A 10 1.29 1.86 3.27
C SER A 10 1.08 0.99 4.53
N PRO A 11 0.13 0.05 4.52
CA PRO A 11 -0.23 -0.77 5.68
C PRO A 11 0.74 -1.94 5.96
N LEU A 12 1.47 -2.40 4.94
CA LEU A 12 2.32 -3.59 5.04
C LEU A 12 3.70 -3.23 5.57
N VAL A 13 3.88 -3.27 6.89
CA VAL A 13 5.18 -3.00 7.53
C VAL A 13 6.28 -3.92 7.02
N SER A 14 5.98 -5.21 6.80
CA SER A 14 6.94 -6.21 6.31
C SER A 14 7.42 -5.98 4.87
N LEU A 15 6.69 -5.19 4.08
CA LEU A 15 7.09 -4.84 2.71
C LEU A 15 7.88 -3.53 2.67
N GLN A 16 7.81 -2.70 3.71
CA GLN A 16 8.46 -1.39 3.72
C GLN A 16 9.99 -1.52 3.67
N ASP A 17 10.56 -2.42 4.46
CA ASP A 17 12.01 -2.56 4.54
C ASP A 17 12.59 -3.03 3.19
N TYR A 18 11.95 -4.01 2.55
CA TYR A 18 12.32 -4.45 1.19
C TYR A 18 12.18 -3.31 0.15
N ILE A 19 11.10 -2.53 0.21
CA ILE A 19 10.89 -1.40 -0.71
C ILE A 19 11.97 -0.33 -0.50
N ILE A 20 12.32 -0.02 0.75
CA ILE A 20 13.35 0.97 1.09
C ILE A 20 14.71 0.52 0.55
N GLU A 21 15.10 -0.74 0.76
CA GLU A 21 16.34 -1.30 0.22
C GLU A 21 16.41 -1.14 -1.30
N ARG A 22 15.31 -1.44 -2.00
CA ARG A 22 15.25 -1.30 -3.47
C ARG A 22 15.37 0.15 -3.93
N TYR A 23 14.76 1.10 -3.22
CA TYR A 23 14.90 2.53 -3.52
C TYR A 23 16.34 3.00 -3.28
N GLN A 24 16.96 2.60 -2.18
CA GLN A 24 18.33 2.97 -1.86
C GLN A 24 19.32 2.39 -2.88
N GLN A 25 19.12 1.15 -3.33
CA GLN A 25 19.90 0.54 -4.43
C GLN A 25 19.76 1.32 -5.74
N ALA A 26 18.62 1.97 -5.97
CA ALA A 26 18.38 2.82 -7.13
C ALA A 26 18.86 4.27 -6.94
N GLY A 27 19.50 4.60 -5.81
CA GLY A 27 19.97 5.95 -5.48
C GLY A 27 18.85 6.92 -5.08
N ILE A 28 17.66 6.42 -4.74
CA ILE A 28 16.51 7.22 -4.30
C ILE A 28 16.51 7.27 -2.77
N SER A 29 16.56 8.48 -2.21
CA SER A 29 16.47 8.66 -0.76
C SER A 29 15.06 8.30 -0.28
N CYS A 30 14.96 7.23 0.52
CA CYS A 30 13.72 6.72 1.05
C CYS A 30 13.89 6.34 2.53
N VAL A 31 12.95 6.76 3.37
CA VAL A 31 12.97 6.49 4.81
C VAL A 31 11.60 6.03 5.29
N LYS A 32 11.59 5.24 6.36
CA LYS A 32 10.39 4.91 7.13
C LYS A 32 10.14 5.99 8.17
N TRP A 33 8.89 6.40 8.32
CA TRP A 33 8.47 7.29 9.38
C TRP A 33 8.51 6.58 10.74
N ASP A 34 9.21 7.19 11.66
CA ASP A 34 9.34 6.91 13.08
C ASP A 34 9.29 8.25 13.85
N PRO A 35 8.28 8.47 14.69
CA PRO A 35 8.08 9.74 15.39
C PRO A 35 9.20 10.11 16.37
N ARG A 36 10.15 9.20 16.65
CA ARG A 36 11.27 9.41 17.58
C ARG A 36 12.52 9.98 16.90
N GLN A 37 12.55 10.02 15.56
CA GLN A 37 13.74 10.44 14.81
C GLN A 37 13.54 11.83 14.21
N TYR A 38 14.65 12.58 14.13
CA TYR A 38 14.70 13.84 13.41
C TYR A 38 15.01 13.55 11.94
N TYR A 39 14.04 13.80 11.06
CA TYR A 39 14.23 13.58 9.63
C TYR A 39 14.90 14.76 8.95
N SER A 40 15.96 14.49 8.20
CA SER A 40 16.31 15.30 7.04
C SER A 40 15.26 15.10 5.94
N PRO A 41 15.02 16.10 5.06
CA PRO A 41 14.11 15.92 3.94
C PRO A 41 14.58 14.76 3.06
N SER A 42 13.74 13.73 2.96
CA SER A 42 13.93 12.56 2.09
C SER A 42 13.05 12.70 0.87
N GLN A 43 13.43 12.11 -0.27
CA GLN A 43 12.60 12.14 -1.47
C GLN A 43 11.31 11.34 -1.26
N ILE A 44 11.40 10.24 -0.50
CA ILE A 44 10.26 9.39 -0.15
C ILE A 44 10.23 9.18 1.37
N VAL A 45 9.04 9.34 1.95
CA VAL A 45 8.75 9.00 3.35
C VAL A 45 7.61 8.00 3.39
N ILE A 46 7.87 6.78 3.85
CA ILE A 46 6.87 5.74 3.99
C ILE A 46 6.30 5.76 5.41
N VAL A 47 4.98 5.85 5.53
CA VAL A 47 4.27 5.94 6.81
C VAL A 47 3.14 4.94 6.88
N THR A 48 2.86 4.39 8.06
CA THR A 48 1.67 3.54 8.25
C THR A 48 0.41 4.40 8.37
N PRO A 49 -0.78 3.89 7.98
CA PRO A 49 -2.04 4.61 8.14
C PRO A 49 -2.26 5.14 9.57
N GLU A 50 -1.91 4.35 10.59
CA GLU A 50 -2.07 4.70 12.01
C GLU A 50 -1.11 5.80 12.45
N SER A 51 0.07 5.87 11.84
CA SER A 51 1.05 6.92 12.14
C SER A 51 0.71 8.23 11.43
N ALA A 52 0.13 8.14 10.23
CA ALA A 52 -0.20 9.30 9.40
C ALA A 52 -1.30 10.19 9.99
N VAL A 53 -2.10 9.66 10.91
CA VAL A 53 -3.17 10.39 11.61
C VAL A 53 -2.71 10.98 12.95
N ASN A 54 -1.45 10.78 13.34
CA ASN A 54 -0.92 11.30 14.59
C ASN A 54 -0.47 12.76 14.45
N LYS A 55 -0.60 13.53 15.54
CA LYS A 55 -0.21 14.95 15.59
C LYS A 55 1.25 15.19 15.21
N THR A 56 2.16 14.31 15.64
CA THR A 56 3.59 14.40 15.31
C THR A 56 3.85 14.32 13.81
N PHE A 57 3.08 13.51 13.10
CA PHE A 57 3.16 13.45 11.65
C PHE A 57 2.57 14.70 11.00
N GLY A 58 1.46 15.23 11.55
CA GLY A 58 0.90 16.52 11.14
C GLY A 58 1.93 17.65 11.20
N THR A 59 2.66 17.78 12.31
CA THR A 59 3.74 18.79 12.46
C THR A 59 4.87 18.60 11.45
N PHE A 60 5.20 17.34 11.12
CA PHE A 60 6.17 17.05 10.07
C PHE A 60 5.68 17.52 8.69
N LEU A 61 4.41 17.26 8.35
CA LEU A 61 3.80 17.75 7.11
C LEU A 61 3.76 19.28 7.07
N ASP A 62 3.41 19.94 8.18
CA ASP A 62 3.40 21.41 8.28
C ASP A 62 4.79 21.99 7.96
N ARG A 63 5.86 21.37 8.48
CA ARG A 63 7.24 21.75 8.17
C ARG A 63 7.57 21.58 6.69
N LEU A 64 7.22 20.43 6.09
CA LEU A 64 7.46 20.19 4.66
C LEU A 64 6.71 21.21 3.79
N GLN A 65 5.46 21.51 4.14
CA GLN A 65 4.62 22.45 3.42
C GLN A 65 5.14 23.89 3.54
N GLY A 66 5.57 24.31 4.73
CA GLY A 66 6.19 25.63 4.95
C GLY A 66 7.52 25.83 4.21
N LEU A 67 8.20 24.73 3.86
CA LEU A 67 9.42 24.73 3.05
C LEU A 67 9.16 24.48 1.56
N TYR A 68 7.90 24.34 1.12
CA TYR A 68 7.51 23.96 -0.24
C TYR A 68 8.13 22.63 -0.70
N LEU A 69 8.36 21.72 0.23
CA LEU A 69 8.93 20.40 -0.02
C LEU A 69 7.87 19.30 -0.09
N LEU A 70 6.63 19.51 0.36
CA LEU A 70 5.59 18.48 0.24
C LEU A 70 5.05 18.43 -1.20
N GLU A 71 5.33 17.36 -1.94
CA GLU A 71 4.94 17.26 -3.36
C GLU A 71 3.60 16.55 -3.59
N ARG A 72 3.39 15.41 -2.93
CA ARG A 72 2.23 14.53 -3.15
C ARG A 72 2.09 13.48 -2.06
N PHE A 73 0.89 12.91 -1.99
CA PHE A 73 0.60 11.69 -1.24
C PHE A 73 0.37 10.50 -2.17
N VAL A 74 0.82 9.32 -1.76
CA VAL A 74 0.54 8.05 -2.42
C VAL A 74 -0.04 7.07 -1.41
N PHE A 75 -1.28 6.65 -1.60
CA PHE A 75 -1.95 5.65 -0.77
C PHE A 75 -1.83 4.26 -1.41
N ASN A 76 -0.99 3.40 -0.83
CA ASN A 76 -0.92 2.01 -1.24
C ASN A 76 -2.03 1.19 -0.57
N LYS A 77 -2.61 0.24 -1.31
CA LYS A 77 -3.74 -0.60 -0.86
C LYS A 77 -4.89 0.27 -0.34
N CYS A 78 -5.29 1.27 -1.13
CA CYS A 78 -6.24 2.29 -0.70
C CYS A 78 -7.63 1.74 -0.34
N TYR A 79 -7.99 0.52 -0.79
CA TYR A 79 -9.23 -0.15 -0.39
C TYR A 79 -9.41 -0.24 1.13
N MET A 80 -8.32 -0.19 1.92
CA MET A 80 -8.41 -0.20 3.38
C MET A 80 -9.18 0.99 3.96
N LEU A 81 -9.31 2.10 3.21
CA LEU A 81 -10.14 3.22 3.63
C LEU A 81 -11.63 2.87 3.65
N LEU A 82 -12.11 1.98 2.75
CA LEU A 82 -13.48 1.47 2.77
C LEU A 82 -13.75 0.58 3.99
N ASN A 83 -12.74 -0.15 4.44
CA ASN A 83 -12.88 -1.03 5.60
C ASN A 83 -12.94 -0.26 6.93
N SER A 84 -12.67 1.04 6.92
CA SER A 84 -12.63 1.86 8.13
C SER A 84 -14.05 2.16 8.64
N THR A 85 -14.49 1.48 9.68
CA THR A 85 -15.76 1.74 10.38
C THR A 85 -15.54 2.43 11.72
N ALA A 86 -16.63 2.79 12.41
CA ALA A 86 -16.56 3.31 13.77
C ALA A 86 -15.91 2.30 14.74
N GLU A 87 -16.17 1.01 14.54
CA GLU A 87 -15.60 -0.08 15.36
C GLU A 87 -14.25 -0.59 14.83
N PHE A 88 -13.96 -0.44 13.54
CA PHE A 88 -12.76 -0.96 12.91
C PHE A 88 -11.88 0.14 12.32
N ARG A 89 -10.75 0.41 12.97
CA ARG A 89 -9.75 1.42 12.58
C ARG A 89 -10.34 2.83 12.35
N PRO A 90 -11.18 3.37 13.25
CA PRO A 90 -11.92 4.62 13.03
C PRO A 90 -11.04 5.83 12.67
N LYS A 91 -9.81 5.87 13.19
CA LYS A 91 -8.86 6.93 12.87
C LYS A 91 -8.49 6.98 11.39
N MET A 92 -8.60 5.88 10.64
CA MET A 92 -8.29 5.88 9.20
C MET A 92 -9.25 6.74 8.37
N GLN A 93 -10.45 7.06 8.88
CA GLN A 93 -11.33 8.04 8.23
C GLN A 93 -10.72 9.44 8.18
N GLN A 94 -9.84 9.77 9.15
CA GLN A 94 -9.13 11.06 9.19
C GLN A 94 -8.09 11.18 8.07
N LEU A 95 -7.71 10.08 7.41
CA LEU A 95 -6.80 10.15 6.26
C LEU A 95 -7.41 10.89 5.07
N GLY A 96 -8.74 10.99 5.00
CA GLY A 96 -9.42 11.84 4.02
C GLY A 96 -9.10 13.33 4.21
N GLU A 97 -8.74 13.77 5.42
CA GLU A 97 -8.38 15.16 5.72
C GLU A 97 -7.04 15.56 5.09
N LEU A 98 -6.20 14.60 4.67
CA LEU A 98 -4.97 14.89 3.94
C LEU A 98 -5.22 15.59 2.60
N VAL A 99 -6.45 15.55 2.06
CA VAL A 99 -6.86 16.34 0.90
C VAL A 99 -6.72 17.85 1.13
N GLU A 100 -6.89 18.31 2.38
CA GLU A 100 -6.82 19.73 2.75
C GLU A 100 -5.39 20.30 2.60
N ARG A 101 -4.39 19.43 2.45
CA ARG A 101 -3.00 19.82 2.19
C ARG A 101 -2.79 20.39 0.79
N GLY A 102 -3.76 20.24 -0.12
CA GLY A 102 -3.74 20.90 -1.43
C GLY A 102 -2.67 20.40 -2.41
N VAL A 103 -2.08 19.23 -2.13
CA VAL A 103 -1.10 18.57 -3.02
C VAL A 103 -1.76 17.41 -3.77
N GLN A 104 -1.13 16.94 -4.84
CA GLN A 104 -1.65 15.78 -5.58
C GLN A 104 -1.73 14.54 -4.69
N ILE A 105 -2.81 13.76 -4.84
CA ILE A 105 -2.97 12.47 -4.16
C ILE A 105 -3.14 11.37 -5.21
N VAL A 106 -2.41 10.27 -5.04
CA VAL A 106 -2.48 9.08 -5.88
C VAL A 106 -2.94 7.90 -5.05
N TYR A 107 -3.99 7.20 -5.48
CA TYR A 107 -4.52 6.01 -4.82
C TYR A 107 -4.19 4.76 -5.63
N LEU A 108 -3.55 3.78 -5.01
CA LEU A 108 -3.13 2.53 -5.63
C LEU A 108 -3.86 1.34 -5.00
N THR A 109 -4.46 0.50 -5.84
CA THR A 109 -5.15 -0.72 -5.40
C THR A 109 -5.28 -1.73 -6.53
N ALA A 110 -5.29 -3.01 -6.17
CA ALA A 110 -5.58 -4.11 -7.09
C ALA A 110 -6.99 -4.69 -6.87
N THR A 111 -7.71 -4.26 -5.83
CA THR A 111 -8.89 -4.97 -5.30
C THR A 111 -10.14 -4.09 -5.19
N LEU A 112 -10.14 -2.87 -5.73
CA LEU A 112 -11.30 -1.99 -5.68
C LEU A 112 -12.38 -2.45 -6.68
N LEU A 113 -13.52 -2.83 -6.14
CA LEU A 113 -14.71 -3.26 -6.90
C LEU A 113 -15.41 -2.04 -7.51
N LEU A 114 -16.00 -2.22 -8.68
CA LEU A 114 -16.64 -1.12 -9.44
C LEU A 114 -17.77 -0.46 -8.64
N TYR A 115 -18.60 -1.27 -7.98
CA TYR A 115 -19.75 -0.76 -7.22
C TYR A 115 -19.37 -0.05 -5.92
N THR A 116 -18.13 -0.23 -5.43
CA THR A 116 -17.62 0.47 -4.23
C THR A 116 -16.90 1.78 -4.57
N GLU A 117 -16.70 2.10 -5.85
CA GLU A 117 -16.02 3.34 -6.25
C GLU A 117 -16.70 4.62 -5.76
N PRO A 118 -18.05 4.77 -5.84
CA PRO A 118 -18.71 5.98 -5.35
C PRO A 118 -18.52 6.19 -3.84
N GLU A 119 -18.60 5.10 -3.07
CA GLU A 119 -18.34 5.13 -1.63
C GLU A 119 -16.88 5.49 -1.34
N PHE A 120 -15.94 4.94 -2.09
CA PHE A 120 -14.52 5.26 -1.95
C PHE A 120 -14.24 6.75 -2.24
N ILE A 121 -14.82 7.29 -3.32
CA ILE A 121 -14.71 8.72 -3.69
C ILE A 121 -15.26 9.61 -2.58
N ASN A 122 -16.38 9.22 -1.97
CA ASN A 122 -16.95 9.93 -0.83
C ASN A 122 -16.01 9.93 0.39
N ILE A 123 -15.41 8.79 0.73
CA ILE A 123 -14.48 8.67 1.88
C ILE A 123 -13.23 9.53 1.70
N ILE A 124 -12.66 9.59 0.48
CA ILE A 124 -11.45 10.39 0.22
C ILE A 124 -11.72 11.89 0.11
N ARG A 125 -12.99 12.32 0.15
CA ARG A 125 -13.42 13.73 0.13
C ARG A 125 -12.94 14.52 -1.09
N ILE A 126 -12.70 13.85 -2.22
CA ILE A 126 -12.37 14.48 -3.50
C ILE A 126 -13.65 14.53 -4.35
N LYS A 127 -13.92 15.67 -4.99
CA LYS A 127 -15.03 15.79 -5.95
C LYS A 127 -14.82 14.79 -7.10
N ALA A 128 -15.86 14.06 -7.48
CA ALA A 128 -15.78 13.05 -8.53
C ALA A 128 -15.17 13.57 -9.84
N ASP A 129 -15.49 14.81 -10.24
CA ASP A 129 -14.97 15.47 -11.45
C ASP A 129 -13.44 15.68 -11.43
N ASN A 130 -12.82 15.64 -10.25
CA ASN A 130 -11.38 15.79 -10.06
C ASN A 130 -10.66 14.43 -9.92
N VAL A 131 -11.38 13.31 -10.07
CA VAL A 131 -10.82 11.96 -9.93
C VAL A 131 -10.61 11.34 -11.32
N TYR A 132 -9.36 10.97 -11.60
CA TYR A 132 -9.00 10.20 -12.79
C TYR A 132 -8.79 8.75 -12.42
N ILE A 133 -9.58 7.85 -13.03
CA ILE A 133 -9.51 6.40 -12.77
C ILE A 133 -8.79 5.72 -13.92
N PHE A 134 -7.67 5.07 -13.60
CA PHE A 134 -6.94 4.20 -14.51
C PHE A 134 -7.11 2.74 -14.05
N ARG A 135 -7.66 1.90 -14.91
CA ARG A 135 -7.92 0.48 -14.61
C ARG A 135 -7.25 -0.41 -15.65
N SER A 136 -6.35 -1.28 -15.19
CA SER A 136 -5.70 -2.27 -16.04
C SER A 136 -6.49 -3.58 -16.08
N LEU A 137 -6.30 -4.37 -17.14
CA LEU A 137 -6.81 -5.73 -17.22
C LEU A 137 -6.11 -6.63 -16.19
N ILE A 138 -6.86 -7.56 -15.61
CA ILE A 138 -6.37 -8.54 -14.63
C ILE A 138 -5.80 -9.81 -15.29
N SER A 139 -5.70 -9.84 -16.61
CA SER A 139 -5.20 -11.00 -17.35
C SER A 139 -3.71 -11.22 -17.05
N CYS A 140 -3.39 -12.38 -16.49
CA CYS A 140 -2.02 -12.82 -16.27
C CYS A 140 -1.67 -13.91 -17.29
N PRO A 141 -1.15 -13.58 -18.49
CA PRO A 141 -0.91 -14.55 -19.56
C PRO A 141 0.12 -15.63 -19.17
N ASN A 142 0.97 -15.33 -18.19
CA ASN A 142 1.98 -16.26 -17.67
C ASN A 142 1.45 -17.19 -16.56
N ILE A 143 0.14 -17.17 -16.27
CA ILE A 143 -0.49 -18.03 -15.25
C ILE A 143 -1.44 -19.02 -15.95
N ILE A 144 -1.25 -20.30 -15.67
CA ILE A 144 -2.09 -21.39 -16.15
C ILE A 144 -2.98 -21.87 -15.00
N TYR A 145 -4.30 -21.89 -15.23
CA TYR A 145 -5.29 -22.36 -14.26
C TYR A 145 -5.71 -23.79 -14.59
N SER A 146 -5.79 -24.65 -13.56
CA SER A 146 -6.30 -26.02 -13.70
C SER A 146 -7.08 -26.43 -12.45
N VAL A 147 -8.13 -27.23 -12.64
CA VAL A 147 -8.91 -27.83 -11.55
C VAL A 147 -8.76 -29.34 -11.64
N VAL A 148 -8.25 -29.96 -10.57
CA VAL A 148 -7.91 -31.40 -10.56
C VAL A 148 -8.54 -32.05 -9.34
N LYS A 149 -9.22 -33.18 -9.55
CA LYS A 149 -9.67 -34.05 -8.44
C LYS A 149 -8.46 -34.77 -7.86
N TYR A 150 -8.25 -34.69 -6.54
CA TYR A 150 -7.03 -35.17 -5.92
C TYR A 150 -7.26 -35.93 -4.60
N LYS A 151 -6.24 -36.68 -4.19
CA LYS A 151 -6.04 -37.17 -2.81
C LYS A 151 -4.77 -36.47 -2.29
N GLU A 152 -4.86 -35.74 -1.18
CA GLU A 152 -3.88 -34.75 -0.69
C GLU A 152 -2.41 -35.17 -0.83
N ASP A 153 -2.04 -36.33 -0.30
CA ASP A 153 -0.64 -36.75 -0.20
C ASP A 153 0.06 -37.01 -1.54
N LYS A 154 -0.70 -37.30 -2.61
CA LYS A 154 -0.11 -37.66 -3.91
C LYS A 154 0.13 -36.45 -4.80
N LEU A 155 -0.75 -35.45 -4.75
CA LEU A 155 -0.67 -34.29 -5.65
C LEU A 155 0.53 -33.40 -5.33
N ILE A 156 0.77 -33.11 -4.05
CA ILE A 156 1.88 -32.26 -3.62
C ILE A 156 3.22 -32.88 -4.03
N LYS A 157 3.41 -34.18 -3.75
CA LYS A 157 4.62 -34.92 -4.12
C LYS A 157 4.84 -34.96 -5.63
N GLN A 158 3.77 -35.08 -6.41
CA GLN A 158 3.83 -35.04 -7.87
C GLN A 158 4.27 -33.65 -8.38
N LYS A 159 3.65 -32.57 -7.88
CA LYS A 159 4.00 -31.20 -8.29
C LYS A 159 5.42 -30.80 -7.88
N LEU A 160 5.89 -31.24 -6.71
CA LEU A 160 7.28 -31.03 -6.27
C LEU A 160 8.32 -31.73 -7.18
N LYS A 161 7.94 -32.84 -7.85
CA LYS A 161 8.81 -33.50 -8.84
C LYS A 161 8.73 -32.84 -10.21
N GLU A 162 7.56 -32.33 -10.58
CA GLU A 162 7.29 -31.69 -11.86
C GLU A 162 8.02 -30.34 -12.00
N TYR A 163 8.10 -29.57 -10.92
CA TYR A 163 8.82 -28.29 -10.90
C TYR A 163 10.20 -28.44 -10.28
N ALA A 164 11.24 -28.04 -11.01
CA ALA A 164 12.64 -28.17 -10.59
C ALA A 164 12.94 -27.42 -9.27
N ALA A 165 14.00 -27.83 -8.56
CA ALA A 165 14.38 -27.34 -7.22
C ALA A 165 14.63 -25.82 -7.09
N LEU A 166 14.77 -25.08 -8.21
CA LEU A 166 14.88 -23.62 -8.21
C LEU A 166 13.51 -22.91 -8.13
N ALA A 167 12.40 -23.63 -8.34
CA ALA A 167 11.07 -23.07 -8.27
C ALA A 167 10.61 -22.90 -6.83
N LYS A 168 10.04 -21.74 -6.50
CA LYS A 168 9.34 -21.51 -5.24
C LYS A 168 7.87 -21.91 -5.39
N ILE A 169 7.41 -22.84 -4.57
CA ILE A 169 6.01 -23.32 -4.57
C ILE A 169 5.31 -22.82 -3.31
N ILE A 170 4.10 -22.30 -3.47
CA ILE A 170 3.22 -21.90 -2.36
C ILE A 170 2.02 -22.84 -2.35
N ILE A 171 1.73 -23.43 -1.20
CA ILE A 171 0.59 -24.33 -0.99
C ILE A 171 -0.29 -23.69 0.07
N TYR A 172 -1.55 -23.43 -0.28
CA TYR A 172 -2.57 -22.94 0.64
C TYR A 172 -3.38 -24.12 1.19
N SER A 173 -3.56 -24.16 2.50
CA SER A 173 -4.42 -25.13 3.21
C SER A 173 -5.50 -24.39 3.98
N SER A 174 -6.65 -25.01 4.16
CA SER A 174 -7.77 -24.46 4.95
C SER A 174 -7.55 -24.56 6.46
N SER A 175 -6.58 -25.36 6.92
CA SER A 175 -6.30 -25.58 8.34
C SER A 175 -4.81 -25.53 8.64
N ILE A 176 -4.49 -25.12 9.87
CA ILE A 176 -3.16 -25.21 10.46
C ILE A 176 -3.18 -26.39 11.41
N ILE A 177 -2.45 -27.45 11.09
CA ILE A 177 -2.22 -28.56 12.01
C ILE A 177 -0.88 -28.30 12.68
N THR A 178 -0.92 -27.79 13.90
CA THR A 178 0.25 -27.73 14.78
C THR A 178 0.47 -29.10 15.40
N THR A 179 1.52 -29.78 14.99
CA THR A 179 2.11 -30.95 15.67
C THR A 179 3.07 -30.51 16.76
#